data_AF-A0A3B0RNF6-F1
#
_entry.id   AF-A0A3B0RNF6-F1
#
_cell.length_a   1.000
_cell.length_b   1.000
_cell.length_c   1.000
_cell.angle_alpha   90.00
_cell.angle_beta   90.00
_cell.angle_gamma   90.00
#
_symmetry.space_group_name_H-M   'P 1'
#
loop_
_entity.id
_entity.type
_entity.pdbx_description
1 polymer ?
#
loop_
_entity_poly.entity_id
_entity_poly.type
_entity_poly.pdbx_seq_one_letter_code
_entity_poly.pdbx_strand_id
1 'polypeptide(L)' 'MKDLLSYAIKLEGAGGKTLPPVHKWHPEFCGDIDIVIKPDGTWFHEGTPIGRARLVRLFSTVLRRDGDDY' A
#
# COMPACT_ATOMS: atom_id res chain seq x y z
N MET A 1 -0.72 9.94 -17.93
CA MET A 1 0.14 8.84 -17.43
C MET A 1 1.18 9.45 -16.50
N LYS A 2 0.82 9.70 -15.24
CA LYS A 2 1.76 10.18 -14.21
C LYS A 2 2.25 8.95 -13.49
N ASP A 3 3.53 8.66 -13.61
CA ASP A 3 4.10 7.37 -13.26
C ASP A 3 4.18 7.20 -11.72
N LEU A 4 3.91 5.98 -11.25
CA LEU A 4 3.96 5.59 -9.84
C LEU A 4 5.39 5.64 -9.27
N LEU A 5 6.40 5.59 -10.13
CA LEU A 5 7.83 5.69 -9.80
C LEU A 5 8.17 7.11 -9.27
N SER A 6 7.60 8.16 -9.86
CA SER A 6 7.79 9.56 -9.46
C SER A 6 7.23 9.83 -8.06
N TYR A 7 6.16 9.12 -7.69
CA TYR A 7 5.58 9.21 -6.37
C TYR A 7 6.43 8.46 -5.33
N ALA A 8 6.92 7.26 -5.67
CA ALA A 8 7.82 6.48 -4.82
C ALA A 8 9.12 7.26 -4.50
N ILE A 9 9.71 7.92 -5.49
CA ILE A 9 10.91 8.77 -5.31
C ILE A 9 10.61 9.95 -4.35
N LYS A 10 9.40 10.50 -4.40
CA LYS A 10 9.00 11.58 -3.49
C LYS A 10 8.86 11.10 -2.04
N LEU A 11 8.65 9.82 -1.78
CA LEU A 11 8.50 9.28 -0.42
C LEU A 11 9.85 9.00 0.27
N GLU A 12 10.87 8.57 -0.47
CA GLU A 12 12.21 8.25 0.06
C GLU A 12 12.89 9.44 0.78
N GLY A 13 12.58 10.68 0.40
CA GLY A 13 13.25 11.88 0.92
C GLY A 13 12.56 12.61 2.08
N ALA A 14 11.79 11.98 2.97
CA ALA A 14 11.35 12.69 4.18
C ALA A 14 11.30 11.86 5.45
N GLY A 15 12.18 12.25 6.37
CA GLY A 15 11.98 12.08 7.81
C GLY A 15 10.86 12.98 8.35
N GLY A 16 9.66 12.88 7.78
CA GLY A 16 8.47 13.66 8.16
C GLY A 16 7.57 13.92 6.96
N LYS A 17 6.81 12.92 6.49
CA LYS A 17 5.90 13.07 5.34
C LYS A 17 4.51 12.52 5.68
N THR A 18 3.52 13.40 5.54
CA THR A 18 2.10 13.10 5.42
C THR A 18 1.87 11.90 4.50
N LEU A 19 1.02 10.98 4.95
CA LEU A 19 0.58 9.82 4.17
C LEU A 19 -0.05 10.26 2.84
N PRO A 20 0.02 9.40 1.80
CA PRO A 20 -0.73 9.61 0.56
C PRO A 20 -2.21 9.87 0.83
N PRO A 21 -2.86 10.80 0.11
CA PRO A 21 -4.26 11.12 0.32
C PRO A 21 -5.18 10.09 -0.38
N VAL A 22 -5.10 8.82 0.02
CA VAL A 22 -5.79 7.68 -0.61
C VAL A 22 -7.31 7.85 -0.72
N HIS A 23 -7.91 8.58 0.22
CA HIS A 23 -9.34 8.91 0.24
C HIS A 23 -9.79 9.84 -0.89
N LYS A 24 -8.85 10.55 -1.55
CA LYS A 24 -9.15 11.42 -2.70
C LYS A 24 -9.03 10.68 -4.04
N TRP A 25 -8.54 9.46 -4.03
CA TRP A 25 -8.30 8.69 -5.24
C TRP A 25 -9.56 7.89 -5.56
N HIS A 26 -10.09 8.01 -6.78
CA HIS A 26 -11.25 7.23 -7.23
C HIS A 26 -10.92 6.56 -8.57
N PRO A 27 -9.89 5.69 -8.62
CA PRO A 27 -9.57 4.95 -9.83
C PRO A 27 -10.67 3.92 -10.14
N GLU A 28 -10.74 3.47 -11.39
CA GLU A 28 -11.50 2.28 -11.73
C GLU A 28 -10.88 1.05 -11.06
N PHE A 29 -11.74 0.14 -10.59
CA PHE A 29 -11.31 -1.12 -9.99
C PHE A 29 -10.63 -1.99 -11.05
N CYS A 30 -9.45 -2.54 -10.72
CA CYS A 30 -8.63 -3.33 -11.64
C CYS A 30 -8.50 -4.81 -11.25
N GLY A 31 -9.28 -5.27 -10.26
CA GLY A 31 -9.24 -6.63 -9.75
C GLY A 31 -8.64 -6.74 -8.36
N ASP A 32 -8.83 -7.91 -7.75
CA ASP A 32 -8.27 -8.26 -6.45
C ASP A 32 -6.86 -8.81 -6.58
N ILE A 33 -6.06 -8.63 -5.54
CA ILE A 33 -4.73 -9.21 -5.39
C ILE A 33 -4.75 -10.09 -4.14
N ASP A 34 -4.16 -11.28 -4.19
CA ASP A 34 -4.02 -12.14 -3.01
C ASP A 34 -2.99 -11.55 -2.03
N ILE A 35 -3.43 -10.55 -1.26
CA ILE A 35 -2.71 -9.96 -0.14
C ILE A 35 -3.50 -10.21 1.13
N VAL A 36 -2.87 -10.88 2.10
CA VAL A 36 -3.48 -11.15 3.40
C VAL A 36 -2.61 -10.56 4.50
N ILE A 37 -3.22 -9.70 5.32
CA ILE A 37 -2.59 -9.17 6.55
C ILE A 37 -3.14 -9.97 7.73
N LYS A 38 -2.28 -10.81 8.33
CA LYS A 38 -2.66 -11.59 9.52
C LYS A 38 -2.76 -10.70 10.76
N PRO A 39 -3.48 -11.14 11.82
CA PRO A 39 -3.62 -10.38 13.07
C PRO A 39 -2.29 -10.04 13.77
N ASP A 40 -1.24 -10.85 13.55
CA ASP A 40 0.11 -10.60 14.06
C ASP A 40 0.88 -9.54 13.25
N GLY A 41 0.28 -9.01 12.18
CA GLY A 41 0.88 -8.04 11.27
C GLY A 41 1.73 -8.66 10.17
N THR A 42 1.79 -9.98 10.04
CA THR A 42 2.49 -10.65 8.94
C THR A 42 1.71 -10.52 7.64
N TRP A 43 2.36 -10.02 6.58
CA TRP A 43 1.79 -9.91 5.25
C TRP A 43 2.11 -11.17 4.42
N PHE A 44 1.12 -11.66 3.69
CA PHE A 44 1.25 -12.75 2.73
C PHE A 44 0.91 -12.25 1.32
N HIS A 45 1.61 -12.77 0.31
CA HIS A 45 1.26 -12.64 -1.09
C HIS A 45 1.30 -14.03 -1.73
N GLU A 46 0.23 -14.45 -2.39
CA GLU A 46 0.14 -15.77 -3.04
C GLU A 46 0.52 -16.91 -2.06
N GLY A 47 -0.03 -16.85 -0.85
CA GLY A 47 0.24 -17.81 0.23
C GLY A 47 1.65 -17.76 0.85
N THR A 48 2.54 -16.86 0.42
CA THR A 48 3.93 -16.76 0.89
C THR A 48 4.15 -15.50 1.75
N PRO A 49 4.82 -15.59 2.93
CA PRO A 49 5.05 -14.42 3.77
C PRO A 49 6.04 -13.43 3.14
N ILE A 50 5.75 -12.13 3.26
CA ILE A 50 6.62 -11.05 2.78
C ILE A 50 7.60 -10.65 3.88
N GLY A 51 8.84 -11.15 3.81
CA GLY A 51 9.90 -10.81 4.78
C GLY A 51 10.55 -9.43 4.60
N ARG A 52 10.19 -8.67 3.57
CA ARG A 52 10.81 -7.37 3.23
C ARG A 52 10.10 -6.21 3.93
N ALA A 53 10.54 -5.87 5.14
CA ALA A 53 9.91 -4.82 5.96
C ALA A 53 9.74 -3.45 5.27
N ARG A 54 10.70 -3.02 4.43
CA ARG A 54 10.56 -1.77 3.66
C ARG A 54 9.41 -1.83 2.66
N LEU A 55 9.16 -2.98 2.04
CA LEU A 55 8.07 -3.18 1.09
C LEU A 55 6.72 -3.20 1.80
N VAL A 56 6.62 -3.91 2.93
CA VAL A 56 5.43 -3.90 3.79
C VAL A 56 5.11 -2.48 4.23
N ARG A 57 6.12 -1.71 4.67
CA ARG A 57 5.95 -0.31 5.05
C ARG A 57 5.46 0.55 3.88
N LEU A 58 5.99 0.35 2.67
CA LEU A 58 5.54 1.08 1.49
C LEU A 58 4.04 0.83 1.23
N PHE A 59 3.62 -0.43 1.14
CA PHE A 59 2.21 -0.75 0.87
C PHE A 59 1.27 -0.34 2.00
N SER A 60 1.71 -0.39 3.25
CA SER A 60 0.91 0.10 4.39
C SER A 60 0.53 1.59 4.27
N THR A 61 1.29 2.38 3.50
CA THR A 61 1.00 3.82 3.32
C THR A 61 -0.12 4.09 2.33
N VAL A 62 -0.52 3.09 1.54
CA VAL A 62 -1.54 3.22 0.49
C VAL A 62 -2.81 2.39 0.76
N LEU A 63 -2.93 1.77 1.94
CA LEU A 63 -4.17 1.11 2.36
C LEU A 63 -5.30 2.14 2.50
N ARG A 64 -6.47 1.77 1.97
CA ARG A 64 -7.72 2.51 2.16
C ARG A 64 -8.74 1.57 2.80
N ARG A 65 -9.76 2.14 3.44
CA ARG A 65 -10.94 1.40 3.88
C ARG A 65 -12.13 2.03 3.19
N ASP A 66 -12.85 1.24 2.41
CA ASP A 66 -14.05 1.65 1.68
C ASP A 66 -15.27 0.95 2.30
N GLY A 67 -15.89 1.62 3.27
CA GLY A 67 -16.98 1.02 4.05
C GLY A 67 -16.48 -0.09 4.97
N ASP A 68 -16.96 -1.32 4.75
CA ASP A 68 -16.52 -2.52 5.47
C ASP A 68 -15.46 -3.33 4.71
N ASP A 69 -15.02 -2.82 3.55
CA ASP A 69 -13.99 -3.43 2.70
C ASP A 69 -12.66 -2.63 2.72
N TYR A 70 -11.59 -3.24 2.20
CA TYR A 70 -10.21 -2.73 2.22
C TYR A 70 -9.53 -2.70 0.85
#